data_AF-A0A269TK59-F1
#
_entry.id   AF-A0A269TK59-F1
#
_cell.length_a   1.000
_cell.length_b   1.000
_cell.length_c   1.000
_cell.angle_alpha   90.00
_cell.angle_beta   90.00
_cell.angle_gamma   90.00
#
_symmetry.space_group_name_H-M   'P 1'
#
loop_
_entity.id
_entity.type
_entity.pdbx_description
1 polymer ?
#
loop_
_entity_poly.entity_id
_entity_poly.type
_entity_poly.pdbx_seq_one_letter_code
_entity_poly.pdbx_strand_id
1 'polypeptide(L)'
;MNNYNFFSWAGNNTIFAGGQKILMIALIVVALLAMVVVSFFTPYIKRKYDSYIYLQQQNAKSKSMFYFKTNWWWIIIASFLVFIFFFRILIFTNSIVNTDLPIYPRIWELVPLHWTRISMVLLIVVLFSVGKVKSSSYTYFLFLPSIATGFLALTNPDLGPRPEAYAGIEVHWGADSYVFWDYYFVHIFNVIVPWMLLILYRPKLTFKTLIYSFIVIWIYLISVFIINISLASSSETVDEIWISNYAYLAPDRYNPTLSGFAKPLTLWPYNLITYLILFTFTNWLISIIYYYIDKAFKKYYPYHQLNPEWNFIINVKKQFLKCKIWLTKTR
;
A
#
# COMPACT_ATOMS: atom_id res chain seq x y z
N MET A 1 -35.21 5.69 16.19
CA MET A 1 -33.97 6.26 15.63
C MET A 1 -32.86 5.32 16.02
N ASN A 2 -32.22 4.66 15.05
CA ASN A 2 -31.07 3.81 15.36
C ASN A 2 -29.92 4.70 15.84
N ASN A 3 -29.39 4.40 17.04
CA ASN A 3 -28.23 5.11 17.59
C ASN A 3 -26.97 4.60 16.90
N TYR A 4 -26.67 5.19 15.74
CA TYR A 4 -25.40 4.97 15.07
C TYR A 4 -24.27 5.65 15.86
N ASN A 5 -23.22 4.89 16.17
CA ASN A 5 -22.05 5.36 16.89
C ASN A 5 -20.80 5.31 15.99
N PHE A 6 -19.66 5.82 16.46
CA PHE A 6 -18.38 5.85 15.73
C PHE A 6 -17.96 4.49 15.14
N PHE A 7 -18.37 3.39 15.77
CA PHE A 7 -18.06 2.02 15.34
C PHE A 7 -19.08 1.43 14.37
N SER A 8 -20.15 2.16 14.04
CA SER A 8 -21.06 1.81 12.96
C SER A 8 -20.48 2.26 11.62
N TRP A 9 -20.65 1.41 10.60
CA TRP A 9 -20.31 1.79 9.23
C TRP A 9 -21.32 2.80 8.63
N ALA A 10 -22.55 2.83 9.18
CA ALA A 10 -23.66 3.68 8.73
C ALA A 10 -24.04 4.72 9.80
N GLY A 11 -24.69 5.82 9.37
CA GLY A 11 -25.27 6.85 10.25
C GLY A 11 -24.27 7.84 10.84
N ASN A 12 -23.12 8.01 10.19
CA ASN A 12 -22.18 9.10 10.48
C ASN A 12 -22.77 10.43 9.97
N ASN A 13 -22.45 11.56 10.61
CA ASN A 13 -23.05 12.86 10.27
C ASN A 13 -22.11 13.72 9.42
N THR A 14 -20.82 13.41 9.42
CA THR A 14 -19.81 14.27 8.81
C THR A 14 -19.52 13.87 7.37
N ILE A 15 -19.89 14.72 6.41
CA ILE A 15 -19.55 14.54 4.99
C ILE A 15 -18.07 14.79 4.70
N PHE A 16 -17.55 14.15 3.63
CA PHE A 16 -16.21 14.38 3.13
C PHE A 16 -16.10 15.72 2.35
N ALA A 17 -16.16 16.84 3.08
CA ALA A 17 -16.06 18.18 2.54
C ALA A 17 -15.32 19.13 3.48
N GLY A 18 -14.92 20.30 2.96
CA GLY A 18 -14.30 21.38 3.74
C GLY A 18 -13.15 20.90 4.63
N GLY A 19 -13.34 21.03 5.96
CA GLY A 19 -12.35 20.65 6.97
C GLY A 19 -11.86 19.20 6.89
N GLN A 20 -12.70 18.24 6.46
CA GLN A 20 -12.29 16.84 6.30
C GLN A 20 -11.26 16.66 5.18
N LYS A 21 -11.41 17.41 4.08
CA LYS A 21 -10.42 17.42 2.99
C LYS A 21 -9.10 18.04 3.43
N ILE A 22 -9.16 19.09 4.25
CA ILE A 22 -7.96 19.73 4.83
C ILE A 22 -7.25 18.75 5.76
N LEU A 23 -7.99 18.06 6.63
CA LEU A 23 -7.45 17.03 7.52
C LEU A 23 -6.76 15.92 6.72
N MET A 24 -7.38 15.43 5.65
CA MET A 24 -6.76 14.46 4.75
C MET A 24 -5.42 14.98 4.21
N ILE A 25 -5.40 16.18 3.62
CA ILE A 25 -4.18 16.74 3.04
C ILE A 25 -3.10 16.87 4.12
N ALA A 26 -3.46 17.31 5.32
CA ALA A 26 -2.54 17.39 6.44
C ALA A 26 -1.95 16.01 6.80
N LEU A 27 -2.76 14.95 6.87
CA LEU A 27 -2.29 13.58 7.13
C LEU A 27 -1.33 13.07 6.04
N ILE A 28 -1.62 13.36 4.77
CA ILE A 28 -0.75 12.99 3.64
C ILE A 28 0.58 13.75 3.72
N VAL A 29 0.54 15.06 3.99
CA VAL A 29 1.74 15.88 4.15
C VAL A 29 2.58 15.38 5.32
N VAL A 30 1.96 15.06 6.46
CA VAL A 30 2.66 14.47 7.61
C VAL A 30 3.31 13.14 7.26
N ALA A 31 2.64 12.26 6.51
CA ALA A 31 3.21 10.99 6.07
C ALA A 31 4.42 11.19 5.13
N LEU A 32 4.33 12.14 4.19
CA LEU A 32 5.44 12.50 3.31
C LEU A 32 6.62 13.11 4.07
N LEU A 33 6.35 14.01 5.02
CA LEU A 33 7.38 14.56 5.89
C LEU A 33 8.04 13.47 6.73
N ALA A 34 7.28 12.51 7.26
CA ALA A 34 7.82 11.36 7.98
C ALA A 34 8.76 10.53 7.09
N MET A 35 8.39 10.29 5.83
CA MET A 35 9.28 9.62 4.87
C MET A 35 10.59 10.38 4.69
N VAL A 36 10.54 11.70 4.50
CA VAL A 36 11.73 12.56 4.34
C VAL A 36 12.61 12.52 5.60
N VAL A 37 12.02 12.65 6.78
CA VAL A 37 12.73 12.61 8.06
C VAL A 37 13.43 11.26 8.26
N VAL A 38 12.73 10.14 8.05
CA VAL A 38 13.32 8.79 8.11
C VAL A 38 14.45 8.66 7.08
N SER A 39 14.24 9.17 5.88
CA SER A 39 15.24 9.24 4.81
C SER A 39 16.38 10.21 5.06
N PHE A 40 16.36 11.02 6.11
CA PHE A 40 17.50 11.86 6.51
C PHE A 40 18.30 11.19 7.64
N PHE A 41 17.60 10.63 8.63
CA PHE A 41 18.19 9.96 9.79
C PHE A 41 18.59 8.49 9.55
N THR A 42 18.38 7.99 8.33
CA THR A 42 18.71 6.62 7.93
C THR A 42 20.07 6.10 8.43
N PRO A 43 21.21 6.83 8.36
CA PRO A 43 22.52 6.27 8.73
C PRO A 43 22.58 5.95 10.23
N TYR A 44 22.01 6.84 11.04
CA TYR A 44 21.90 6.66 12.47
C TYR A 44 20.96 5.49 12.81
N ILE A 45 19.77 5.48 12.21
CA ILE A 45 18.77 4.42 12.44
C ILE A 45 19.32 3.06 12.00
N LYS A 46 19.94 3.00 10.82
CA LYS A 46 20.54 1.79 10.23
C LYS A 46 21.67 1.26 11.10
N ARG A 47 22.58 2.11 11.58
CA ARG A 47 23.67 1.68 12.48
C ARG A 47 23.13 1.06 13.76
N LYS A 48 22.12 1.68 14.37
CA LYS A 48 21.44 1.14 15.57
C LYS A 48 20.73 -0.18 15.25
N TYR A 49 20.04 -0.25 14.13
CA TYR A 49 19.36 -1.46 13.66
C TYR A 49 20.35 -2.61 13.42
N ASP A 50 21.46 -2.40 12.72
CA ASP A 50 22.46 -3.43 12.46
C ASP A 50 23.13 -3.93 13.72
N SER A 51 23.42 -3.01 14.66
CA SER A 51 23.94 -3.38 15.98
C SER A 51 22.96 -4.28 16.74
N TYR A 52 21.67 -3.98 16.67
CA TYR A 52 20.61 -4.80 17.25
C TYR A 52 20.53 -6.19 16.60
N ILE A 53 20.52 -6.26 15.27
CA ILE A 53 20.43 -7.53 14.53
C ILE A 53 21.66 -8.41 14.81
N TYR A 54 22.85 -7.81 14.86
CA TYR A 54 24.08 -8.51 15.19
C TYR A 54 24.02 -9.16 16.59
N LEU A 55 23.59 -8.39 17.60
CA LEU A 55 23.42 -8.91 18.96
C LEU A 55 22.38 -10.03 19.01
N GLN A 56 21.27 -9.90 18.28
CA GLN A 56 20.24 -10.94 18.22
C GLN A 56 20.76 -12.23 17.57
N GLN A 57 21.55 -12.12 16.49
CA GLN A 57 22.16 -13.27 15.82
C GLN A 57 23.22 -13.97 16.67
N GLN A 58 24.04 -13.21 17.42
CA GLN A 58 24.97 -13.80 18.39
C GLN A 58 24.22 -14.55 19.50
N ASN A 59 23.18 -13.95 20.06
CA ASN A 59 22.40 -14.57 21.14
C ASN A 59 21.63 -15.81 20.67
N ALA A 60 21.11 -15.82 19.44
CA ALA A 60 20.45 -17.00 18.87
C ALA A 60 21.38 -18.20 18.74
N LYS A 61 22.69 -17.98 18.53
CA LYS A 61 23.71 -19.04 18.54
C LYS A 61 24.05 -19.54 19.95
N SER A 62 23.80 -18.73 20.98
CA SER A 62 24.15 -19.02 22.38
C SER A 62 23.21 -20.03 23.08
N LYS A 63 22.17 -20.57 22.41
CA LYS A 63 21.15 -21.51 22.98
C LYS A 63 20.45 -21.05 24.28
N SER A 64 20.74 -19.86 24.80
CA SER A 64 20.02 -19.25 25.91
C SER A 64 18.65 -18.79 25.42
N MET A 65 17.64 -19.58 25.74
CA MET A 65 16.26 -19.46 25.26
C MET A 65 15.53 -18.19 25.76
N PHE A 66 16.19 -17.34 26.57
CA PHE A 66 15.51 -16.37 27.43
C PHE A 66 15.91 -14.90 27.26
N TYR A 67 16.70 -14.54 26.24
CA TYR A 67 17.00 -13.14 25.95
C TYR A 67 16.41 -12.71 24.60
N PHE A 68 15.07 -12.67 24.53
CA PHE A 68 14.36 -11.83 23.56
C PHE A 68 14.52 -10.37 23.98
N LYS A 69 15.68 -9.77 23.70
CA LYS A 69 15.79 -8.31 23.63
C LYS A 69 15.08 -7.90 22.35
N THR A 70 13.75 -8.07 22.30
CA THR A 70 12.96 -7.72 21.12
C THR A 70 12.87 -6.21 21.03
N ASN A 71 13.03 -5.67 19.84
CA ASN A 71 12.75 -4.26 19.61
C ASN A 71 11.24 -4.04 19.72
N TRP A 72 10.81 -3.66 20.93
CA TRP A 72 9.41 -3.44 21.29
C TRP A 72 8.68 -2.51 20.35
N TRP A 73 9.38 -1.58 19.68
CA TRP A 73 8.78 -0.71 18.67
C TRP A 73 8.18 -1.48 17.49
N TRP A 74 8.84 -2.53 17.00
CA TRP A 74 8.29 -3.34 15.91
C TRP A 74 7.11 -4.18 16.34
N ILE A 75 7.13 -4.70 17.57
CA ILE A 75 5.98 -5.39 18.16
C ILE A 75 4.80 -4.42 18.27
N ILE A 76 5.01 -3.22 18.83
CA ILE A 76 3.94 -2.24 19.01
C ILE A 76 3.30 -1.88 17.67
N ILE A 77 4.11 -1.61 16.63
CA ILE A 77 3.61 -1.32 15.29
C ILE A 77 2.85 -2.53 14.73
N ALA A 78 3.41 -3.74 14.83
CA ALA A 78 2.75 -4.95 14.34
C ALA A 78 1.42 -5.23 15.06
N SER A 79 1.38 -5.09 16.39
CA SER A 79 0.19 -5.24 17.21
C SER A 79 -0.87 -4.20 16.85
N PHE A 80 -0.48 -2.95 16.56
CA PHE A 80 -1.40 -1.93 16.11
C PHE A 80 -1.99 -2.24 14.73
N LEU A 81 -1.18 -2.76 13.79
CA LEU A 81 -1.66 -3.24 12.49
C LEU A 81 -2.63 -4.43 12.66
N VAL A 82 -2.28 -5.40 13.51
CA VAL A 82 -3.18 -6.51 13.87
C VAL A 82 -4.51 -5.97 14.40
N PHE A 83 -4.47 -5.01 15.32
CA PHE A 83 -5.66 -4.37 15.87
C PHE A 83 -6.55 -3.76 14.77
N ILE A 84 -6.00 -2.88 13.91
CA ILE A 84 -6.78 -2.26 12.83
C ILE A 84 -7.38 -3.30 11.89
N PHE A 85 -6.60 -4.33 11.53
CA PHE A 85 -7.03 -5.38 10.64
C PHE A 85 -8.23 -6.15 11.21
N PHE A 86 -8.12 -6.64 12.45
CA PHE A 86 -9.20 -7.40 13.09
C PHE A 86 -10.40 -6.54 13.43
N PHE A 87 -10.18 -5.28 13.83
CA PHE A 87 -11.28 -4.40 14.25
C PHE A 87 -12.20 -4.04 13.09
N ARG A 88 -11.67 -3.88 11.86
CA ARG A 88 -12.51 -3.74 10.65
C ARG A 88 -13.38 -4.99 10.40
N ILE A 89 -12.79 -6.19 10.52
CA ILE A 89 -13.53 -7.45 10.37
C ILE A 89 -14.66 -7.50 11.39
N LEU A 90 -14.40 -7.17 12.65
CA LEU A 90 -15.42 -7.15 13.70
C LEU A 90 -16.56 -6.19 13.38
N ILE A 91 -16.28 -4.97 12.91
CA ILE A 91 -17.31 -3.98 12.55
C ILE A 91 -18.21 -4.49 11.41
N PHE A 92 -17.60 -5.04 10.36
CA PHE A 92 -18.35 -5.52 9.21
C PHE A 92 -19.10 -6.83 9.51
N THR A 93 -18.51 -7.75 10.29
CA THR A 93 -19.23 -8.95 10.75
C THR A 93 -20.40 -8.58 11.67
N ASN A 94 -20.25 -7.58 12.54
CA ASN A 94 -21.36 -7.09 13.36
C ASN A 94 -22.53 -6.57 12.50
N SER A 95 -22.25 -5.95 11.35
CA SER A 95 -23.30 -5.53 10.40
C SER A 95 -24.06 -6.69 9.73
N ILE A 96 -23.48 -7.89 9.73
CA ILE A 96 -24.10 -9.09 9.16
C ILE A 96 -24.93 -9.82 10.23
N VAL A 97 -24.40 -9.90 11.45
CA VAL A 97 -25.01 -10.67 12.55
C VAL A 97 -26.11 -9.88 13.25
N ASN A 98 -25.97 -8.56 13.35
CA ASN A 98 -26.94 -7.72 14.04
C ASN A 98 -28.05 -7.26 13.07
N THR A 99 -29.25 -7.80 13.26
CA THR A 99 -30.43 -7.51 12.42
C THR A 99 -30.93 -6.06 12.54
N ASP A 100 -30.51 -5.33 13.57
CA ASP A 100 -30.88 -3.92 13.77
C ASP A 100 -29.97 -2.96 12.98
N LEU A 101 -28.85 -3.47 12.45
CA LEU A 101 -27.95 -2.74 11.57
C LEU A 101 -28.16 -3.19 10.12
N PRO A 102 -28.15 -2.25 9.17
CA PRO A 102 -28.12 -2.66 7.78
C PRO A 102 -26.81 -3.40 7.48
N ILE A 103 -26.90 -4.31 6.50
CA ILE A 103 -25.76 -5.07 6.02
C ILE A 103 -24.79 -4.14 5.27
N TYR A 104 -23.50 -4.25 5.59
CA TYR A 104 -22.48 -3.48 4.89
C TYR A 104 -22.48 -3.82 3.39
N PRO A 105 -22.60 -2.83 2.48
CA PRO A 105 -22.79 -3.04 1.05
C PRO A 105 -21.57 -3.60 0.31
N ARG A 106 -20.39 -3.53 0.92
CA ARG A 106 -19.13 -3.98 0.33
C ARG A 106 -18.56 -5.14 1.16
N ILE A 107 -19.36 -6.20 1.37
CA ILE A 107 -18.98 -7.36 2.20
C ILE A 107 -17.65 -7.98 1.76
N TRP A 108 -17.33 -7.90 0.48
CA TRP A 108 -16.03 -8.32 -0.06
C TRP A 108 -14.83 -7.73 0.69
N GLU A 109 -14.95 -6.55 1.32
CA GLU A 109 -13.90 -5.93 2.12
C GLU A 109 -13.60 -6.65 3.44
N LEU A 110 -14.42 -7.63 3.85
CA LEU A 110 -14.09 -8.59 4.91
C LEU A 110 -12.92 -9.49 4.51
N VAL A 111 -12.82 -9.81 3.22
CA VAL A 111 -11.74 -10.64 2.69
C VAL A 111 -10.58 -9.71 2.35
N PRO A 112 -9.35 -9.97 2.84
CA PRO A 112 -8.24 -9.06 2.67
C PRO A 112 -7.59 -9.20 1.27
N LEU A 113 -8.37 -9.24 0.19
CA LEU A 113 -7.85 -9.34 -1.18
C LEU A 113 -7.45 -7.96 -1.75
N HIS A 114 -7.69 -6.86 -1.03
CA HIS A 114 -7.09 -5.56 -1.32
C HIS A 114 -5.57 -5.68 -1.17
N TRP A 115 -4.80 -5.19 -2.14
CA TRP A 115 -3.34 -5.21 -2.04
C TRP A 115 -2.84 -4.59 -0.74
N THR A 116 -3.42 -3.45 -0.33
CA THR A 116 -3.07 -2.76 0.92
C THR A 116 -3.36 -3.60 2.17
N ARG A 117 -4.30 -4.54 2.10
CA ARG A 117 -4.58 -5.50 3.19
C ARG A 117 -3.66 -6.71 3.12
N ILE A 118 -3.42 -7.27 1.94
CA ILE A 118 -2.43 -8.33 1.73
C ILE A 118 -1.06 -7.85 2.22
N SER A 119 -0.63 -6.67 1.78
CA SER A 119 0.64 -6.09 2.19
C SER A 119 0.69 -5.84 3.69
N MET A 120 -0.40 -5.36 4.31
CA MET A 120 -0.48 -5.17 5.75
C MET A 120 -0.24 -6.49 6.52
N VAL A 121 -0.88 -7.59 6.10
CA VAL A 121 -0.66 -8.93 6.70
C VAL A 121 0.79 -9.37 6.52
N LEU A 122 1.34 -9.23 5.31
CA LEU A 122 2.73 -9.57 5.04
C LEU A 122 3.71 -8.70 5.84
N LEU A 123 3.40 -7.42 6.05
CA LEU A 123 4.18 -6.51 6.88
C LEU A 123 4.13 -6.93 8.35
N ILE A 124 2.97 -7.31 8.89
CA ILE A 124 2.84 -7.86 10.24
C ILE A 124 3.79 -9.05 10.43
N VAL A 125 3.82 -9.99 9.47
CA VAL A 125 4.73 -11.14 9.49
C VAL A 125 6.19 -10.70 9.48
N VAL A 126 6.56 -9.75 8.62
CA VAL A 126 7.92 -9.20 8.55
C VAL A 126 8.32 -8.52 9.86
N LEU A 127 7.42 -7.74 10.47
CA LEU A 127 7.65 -6.99 11.70
C LEU A 127 7.83 -7.89 12.92
N PHE A 128 7.03 -8.95 13.06
CA PHE A 128 7.23 -9.96 14.11
C PHE A 128 8.46 -10.83 13.87
N SER A 129 8.89 -10.94 12.62
CA SER A 129 10.06 -11.73 12.23
C SER A 129 11.35 -10.91 12.12
N VAL A 130 11.38 -9.67 12.62
CA VAL A 130 12.55 -8.79 12.54
C VAL A 130 13.79 -9.47 13.13
N GLY A 131 14.85 -9.53 12.32
CA GLY A 131 16.12 -10.18 12.64
C GLY A 131 16.21 -11.66 12.30
N LYS A 132 15.09 -12.31 11.96
CA LYS A 132 15.06 -13.63 11.31
C LYS A 132 14.99 -13.52 9.79
N VAL A 133 14.33 -12.47 9.29
CA VAL A 133 14.29 -12.17 7.86
C VAL A 133 15.67 -11.69 7.43
N LYS A 134 16.38 -12.49 6.63
CA LYS A 134 17.56 -12.00 5.92
C LYS A 134 17.11 -10.98 4.88
N SER A 135 17.86 -9.89 4.72
CA SER A 135 17.67 -8.98 3.58
C SER A 135 17.76 -9.80 2.30
N SER A 136 16.60 -10.08 1.70
CA SER A 136 16.49 -10.84 0.47
C SER A 136 16.01 -9.90 -0.62
N SER A 137 16.45 -10.15 -1.85
CA SER A 137 15.97 -9.43 -3.03
C SER A 137 14.44 -9.48 -3.18
N TYR A 138 13.78 -10.47 -2.58
CA TYR A 138 12.34 -10.67 -2.63
C TYR A 138 11.54 -9.67 -1.79
N THR A 139 12.16 -9.03 -0.79
CA THR A 139 11.46 -8.04 0.05
C THR A 139 10.99 -6.80 -0.72
N TYR A 140 11.60 -6.50 -1.88
CA TYR A 140 11.13 -5.45 -2.79
C TYR A 140 9.73 -5.71 -3.36
N PHE A 141 9.36 -6.99 -3.56
CA PHE A 141 8.05 -7.36 -4.08
C PHE A 141 6.93 -7.04 -3.10
N LEU A 142 7.26 -6.88 -1.82
CA LEU A 142 6.35 -6.35 -0.83
C LEU A 142 6.49 -4.83 -0.73
N PHE A 143 7.71 -4.33 -0.48
CA PHE A 143 7.87 -2.93 -0.05
C PHE A 143 7.50 -1.91 -1.13
N LEU A 144 8.00 -2.05 -2.36
CA LEU A 144 7.75 -1.05 -3.40
C LEU A 144 6.28 -1.01 -3.83
N PRO A 145 5.61 -2.14 -4.12
CA PRO A 145 4.19 -2.09 -4.45
C PRO A 145 3.32 -1.60 -3.28
N SER A 146 3.69 -1.88 -2.03
CA SER A 146 2.97 -1.35 -0.85
C SER A 146 3.02 0.17 -0.79
N ILE A 147 4.21 0.77 -1.01
CA ILE A 147 4.35 2.23 -1.03
C ILE A 147 3.55 2.81 -2.20
N ALA A 148 3.65 2.22 -3.39
CA ALA A 148 2.95 2.70 -4.57
C ALA A 148 1.42 2.68 -4.39
N THR A 149 0.90 1.59 -3.86
CA THR A 149 -0.55 1.40 -3.63
C THR A 149 -1.07 2.24 -2.48
N GLY A 150 -0.34 2.32 -1.37
CA GLY A 150 -0.70 3.21 -0.27
C GLY A 150 -0.72 4.68 -0.70
N PHE A 151 0.28 5.12 -1.49
CA PHE A 151 0.35 6.48 -1.98
C PHE A 151 -0.76 6.82 -2.98
N LEU A 152 -1.03 5.94 -3.95
CA LEU A 152 -2.10 6.14 -4.92
C LEU A 152 -3.49 6.19 -4.27
N ALA A 153 -3.74 5.34 -3.28
CA ALA A 153 -4.98 5.38 -2.52
C ALA A 153 -5.10 6.72 -1.76
N LEU A 154 -4.08 7.12 -1.00
CA LEU A 154 -4.09 8.40 -0.27
C LEU A 154 -4.35 9.61 -1.16
N THR A 155 -3.84 9.60 -2.39
CA THR A 155 -3.97 10.72 -3.33
C THR A 155 -5.27 10.71 -4.13
N ASN A 156 -5.91 9.55 -4.27
CA ASN A 156 -7.15 9.39 -5.04
C ASN A 156 -8.22 8.64 -4.22
N PRO A 157 -8.60 9.16 -3.04
CA PRO A 157 -9.66 8.52 -2.26
C PRO A 157 -10.99 8.64 -2.98
N ASP A 158 -11.69 7.53 -3.12
CA ASP A 158 -13.08 7.52 -3.60
C ASP A 158 -14.03 7.85 -2.45
N LEU A 159 -13.83 9.01 -1.83
CA LEU A 159 -14.63 9.52 -0.72
C LEU A 159 -15.33 10.79 -1.22
N GLY A 160 -16.32 10.64 -2.10
CA GLY A 160 -17.03 11.78 -2.68
C GLY A 160 -17.69 12.68 -1.61
N PRO A 161 -17.96 13.96 -1.91
CA PRO A 161 -18.70 14.84 -0.99
C PRO A 161 -20.19 14.49 -0.90
N ARG A 162 -20.70 13.69 -1.84
CA ARG A 162 -22.08 13.20 -1.82
C ARG A 162 -22.11 11.93 -0.98
N PRO A 163 -23.08 11.78 -0.06
CA PRO A 163 -23.28 10.53 0.63
C PRO A 163 -23.43 9.43 -0.41
N GLU A 164 -22.65 8.36 -0.26
CA GLU A 164 -22.87 7.19 -1.09
C GLU A 164 -24.12 6.51 -0.54
N ALA A 165 -25.17 6.44 -1.35
CA ALA A 165 -26.39 5.74 -0.99
C ALA A 165 -26.20 4.27 -1.30
N TYR A 166 -26.07 3.45 -0.25
CA TYR A 166 -25.97 2.01 -0.37
C TYR A 166 -27.25 1.38 0.15
N ALA A 167 -27.99 0.71 -0.74
CA ALA A 167 -29.28 0.09 -0.40
C ALA A 167 -30.24 1.08 0.33
N GLY A 168 -30.22 2.36 -0.05
CA GLY A 168 -31.05 3.40 0.55
C GLY A 168 -30.51 4.04 1.83
N ILE A 169 -29.31 3.67 2.29
CA ILE A 169 -28.65 4.26 3.46
C ILE A 169 -27.56 5.21 3.00
N GLU A 170 -27.65 6.46 3.46
CA GLU A 170 -26.59 7.44 3.25
C GLU A 170 -25.37 7.12 4.12
N VAL A 171 -24.23 6.90 3.46
CA VAL A 171 -22.94 6.72 4.12
C VAL A 171 -22.13 8.00 4.02
N HIS A 172 -21.83 8.56 5.18
CA HIS A 172 -20.96 9.71 5.33
C HIS A 172 -19.56 9.26 5.75
N TRP A 173 -18.57 9.66 4.96
CA TRP A 173 -17.18 9.31 5.15
C TRP A 173 -16.40 10.47 5.80
N GLY A 174 -16.57 10.66 7.11
CA GLY A 174 -15.93 11.73 7.88
C GLY A 174 -15.20 11.23 9.13
N ALA A 175 -14.51 12.13 9.83
CA ALA A 175 -13.71 11.81 11.02
C ALA A 175 -14.52 11.24 12.21
N ASP A 176 -15.85 11.29 12.16
CA ASP A 176 -16.76 10.63 13.10
C ASP A 176 -17.02 9.15 12.78
N SER A 177 -16.42 8.62 11.71
CA SER A 177 -16.52 7.22 11.30
C SER A 177 -15.24 6.45 11.55
N TYR A 178 -15.33 5.24 12.10
CA TYR A 178 -14.17 4.32 12.14
C TYR A 178 -13.61 4.04 10.74
N VAL A 179 -14.48 3.88 9.73
CA VAL A 179 -14.05 3.44 8.39
C VAL A 179 -13.21 4.52 7.70
N PHE A 180 -13.44 5.80 8.03
CA PHE A 180 -12.57 6.91 7.65
C PHE A 180 -11.16 6.73 8.23
N TRP A 181 -11.03 6.49 9.53
CA TRP A 181 -9.73 6.34 10.18
C TRP A 181 -8.99 5.08 9.77
N ASP A 182 -9.68 3.96 9.64
CA ASP A 182 -9.11 2.72 9.15
C ASP A 182 -8.59 2.88 7.71
N TYR A 183 -9.31 3.59 6.84
CA TYR A 183 -8.80 3.96 5.52
C TYR A 183 -7.45 4.68 5.64
N TYR A 184 -7.37 5.77 6.41
CA TYR A 184 -6.11 6.53 6.49
C TYR A 184 -4.98 5.76 7.12
N PHE A 185 -5.22 5.10 8.25
CA PHE A 185 -4.16 4.34 8.92
C PHE A 185 -3.61 3.27 8.00
N VAL A 186 -4.46 2.45 7.38
CA VAL A 186 -3.98 1.35 6.53
C VAL A 186 -3.12 1.86 5.38
N HIS A 187 -3.50 2.95 4.73
CA HIS A 187 -2.72 3.47 3.61
C HIS A 187 -1.44 4.20 4.07
N ILE A 188 -1.49 4.97 5.16
CA ILE A 188 -0.30 5.63 5.75
C ILE A 188 0.71 4.58 6.21
N PHE A 189 0.28 3.53 6.90
CA PHE A 189 1.17 2.45 7.34
C PHE A 189 1.76 1.67 6.16
N ASN A 190 1.01 1.45 5.09
CA ASN A 190 1.52 0.84 3.84
C ASN A 190 2.51 1.74 3.07
N VAL A 191 2.61 3.01 3.41
CA VAL A 191 3.64 3.91 2.89
C VAL A 191 4.84 3.94 3.84
N ILE A 192 4.62 4.35 5.10
CA ILE A 192 5.70 4.65 6.05
C ILE A 192 6.46 3.39 6.46
N VAL A 193 5.77 2.30 6.82
CA VAL A 193 6.45 1.09 7.34
C VAL A 193 7.28 0.42 6.24
N PRO A 194 6.74 0.14 5.04
CA PRO A 194 7.53 -0.35 3.92
C PRO A 194 8.71 0.56 3.57
N TRP A 195 8.54 1.88 3.62
CA TRP A 195 9.63 2.83 3.38
C TRP A 195 10.75 2.72 4.41
N MET A 196 10.40 2.67 5.69
CA MET A 196 11.36 2.40 6.78
C MET A 196 12.08 1.08 6.55
N LEU A 197 11.36 0.01 6.23
CA LEU A 197 11.95 -1.31 6.00
C LEU A 197 12.84 -1.33 4.75
N LEU A 198 12.47 -0.62 3.67
CA LEU A 198 13.28 -0.45 2.48
C LEU A 198 14.65 0.16 2.83
N ILE A 199 14.62 1.22 3.64
CA ILE A 199 15.79 1.96 4.11
C ILE A 199 16.67 1.13 5.06
N LEU A 200 16.07 0.28 5.89
CA LEU A 200 16.77 -0.54 6.89
C LEU A 200 17.34 -1.83 6.29
N TYR A 201 16.54 -2.56 5.51
CA TYR A 201 16.96 -3.81 4.89
C TYR A 201 17.86 -3.58 3.68
N ARG A 202 17.69 -2.46 2.98
CA ARG A 202 18.42 -2.07 1.77
C ARG A 202 18.64 -3.24 0.82
N PRO A 203 17.55 -3.84 0.32
CA PRO A 203 17.71 -4.97 -0.57
C PRO A 203 18.45 -4.52 -1.86
N LYS A 204 18.88 -5.43 -2.72
CA LYS A 204 19.52 -5.05 -4.01
C LYS A 204 18.48 -4.80 -5.11
N LEU A 205 18.16 -3.55 -5.45
CA LEU A 205 17.23 -3.23 -6.54
C LEU A 205 17.94 -3.23 -7.90
N THR A 206 17.90 -4.35 -8.59
CA THR A 206 18.31 -4.47 -9.99
C THR A 206 17.16 -4.12 -10.94
N PHE A 207 17.46 -3.86 -12.22
CA PHE A 207 16.43 -3.70 -13.24
C PHE A 207 15.52 -4.94 -13.35
N LYS A 208 16.11 -6.14 -13.21
CA LYS A 208 15.39 -7.42 -13.18
C LYS A 208 14.37 -7.47 -12.04
N THR A 209 14.78 -7.09 -10.82
CA THR A 209 13.87 -7.05 -9.66
C THR A 209 12.81 -5.96 -9.78
N LEU A 210 13.12 -4.83 -10.44
CA LEU A 210 12.13 -3.79 -10.72
C LEU A 210 11.04 -4.30 -11.67
N ILE A 211 11.42 -4.95 -12.78
CA ILE A 211 10.46 -5.58 -13.71
C ILE A 211 9.60 -6.62 -12.99
N TYR A 212 10.20 -7.48 -12.16
CA TYR A 212 9.43 -8.46 -11.40
C TYR A 212 8.44 -7.81 -10.43
N SER A 213 8.77 -6.65 -9.85
CA SER A 213 7.79 -5.91 -9.03
C SER A 213 6.60 -5.40 -9.84
N PHE A 214 6.81 -5.03 -11.12
CA PHE A 214 5.72 -4.66 -12.04
C PHE A 214 4.87 -5.89 -12.38
N ILE A 215 5.50 -7.02 -12.66
CA ILE A 215 4.79 -8.27 -12.97
C ILE A 215 3.92 -8.71 -11.79
N VAL A 216 4.42 -8.64 -10.55
CA VAL A 216 3.63 -8.99 -9.36
C VAL A 216 2.38 -8.13 -9.24
N ILE A 217 2.50 -6.80 -9.37
CA ILE A 217 1.32 -5.92 -9.26
C ILE A 217 0.38 -6.09 -10.47
N TRP A 218 0.91 -6.37 -11.67
CA TRP A 218 0.09 -6.64 -12.85
C TRP A 218 -0.72 -7.94 -12.73
N ILE A 219 -0.08 -9.02 -12.27
CA ILE A 219 -0.77 -10.28 -11.99
C ILE A 219 -1.90 -10.03 -10.99
N TYR A 220 -1.62 -9.31 -9.91
CA TYR A 220 -2.64 -8.94 -8.92
C TYR A 220 -3.81 -8.17 -9.56
N LEU A 221 -3.55 -7.09 -10.31
CA LEU A 221 -4.58 -6.27 -10.94
C LEU A 221 -5.40 -7.06 -11.96
N ILE A 222 -4.75 -7.87 -12.79
CA ILE A 222 -5.42 -8.73 -13.78
C ILE A 222 -6.29 -9.78 -13.07
N SER A 223 -5.79 -10.44 -12.02
CA SER A 223 -6.57 -11.41 -11.25
C SER A 223 -7.81 -10.78 -10.63
N VAL A 224 -7.66 -9.59 -10.03
CA VAL A 224 -8.80 -8.82 -9.49
C VAL A 224 -9.82 -8.49 -10.57
N PHE A 225 -9.34 -8.02 -11.73
CA PHE A 225 -10.21 -7.66 -12.84
C PHE A 225 -10.98 -8.86 -13.38
N ILE A 226 -10.33 -10.02 -13.49
CA ILE A 226 -10.98 -11.28 -13.87
C ILE A 226 -12.06 -11.66 -12.84
N ILE A 227 -11.76 -11.59 -11.54
CA ILE A 227 -12.75 -11.84 -10.48
C ILE A 227 -13.95 -10.91 -10.65
N ASN A 228 -13.72 -9.61 -10.86
CA ASN A 228 -14.80 -8.64 -11.05
C ASN A 228 -15.62 -8.90 -12.31
N ILE A 229 -14.99 -9.28 -13.43
CA ILE A 229 -15.71 -9.70 -14.65
C ILE A 229 -16.60 -10.90 -14.33
N SER A 230 -16.06 -11.94 -13.69
CA SER A 230 -16.79 -13.16 -13.37
C SER A 230 -18.02 -12.85 -12.49
N LEU A 231 -17.84 -12.06 -11.43
CA LEU A 231 -18.93 -11.67 -10.52
C LEU A 231 -19.96 -10.74 -11.18
N ALA A 232 -19.51 -9.82 -12.05
CA ALA A 232 -20.42 -8.93 -12.76
C ALA A 232 -21.25 -9.67 -13.83
N SER A 233 -20.69 -10.74 -14.42
CA SER A 233 -21.38 -11.56 -15.43
C SER A 233 -22.40 -12.54 -14.86
N SER A 234 -22.32 -12.87 -13.56
CA SER A 234 -23.17 -13.85 -12.90
C SER A 234 -24.44 -13.23 -12.26
N SER A 235 -25.01 -12.18 -12.85
CA SER A 235 -26.00 -11.28 -12.24
C SER A 235 -27.28 -11.93 -11.69
N GLU A 236 -27.55 -13.20 -11.99
CA GLU A 236 -28.69 -13.95 -11.45
C GLU A 236 -28.37 -14.74 -10.16
N THR A 237 -27.08 -14.86 -9.77
CA THR A 237 -26.66 -15.78 -8.69
C THR A 237 -25.71 -15.19 -7.64
N VAL A 238 -25.12 -14.03 -7.89
CA VAL A 238 -24.17 -13.39 -6.96
C VAL A 238 -24.72 -12.03 -6.54
N ASP A 239 -25.00 -11.88 -5.25
CA ASP A 239 -25.39 -10.60 -4.66
C ASP A 239 -24.33 -9.53 -4.98
N GLU A 240 -24.78 -8.37 -5.46
CA GLU A 240 -23.94 -7.23 -5.85
C GLU A 240 -22.95 -6.78 -4.74
N ILE A 241 -23.23 -7.18 -3.50
CA ILE A 241 -22.41 -6.93 -2.30
C ILE A 241 -21.02 -7.58 -2.33
N TRP A 242 -20.78 -8.54 -3.24
CA TRP A 242 -19.51 -9.23 -3.41
C TRP A 242 -18.62 -8.64 -4.51
N ILE A 243 -19.15 -7.73 -5.35
CA ILE A 243 -18.35 -7.10 -6.41
C ILE A 243 -17.34 -6.15 -5.78
N SER A 244 -16.06 -6.43 -6.02
CA SER A 244 -14.97 -5.77 -5.34
C SER A 244 -14.48 -4.52 -6.05
N ASN A 245 -14.19 -3.47 -5.28
CA ASN A 245 -13.46 -2.30 -5.75
C ASN A 245 -11.94 -2.35 -5.46
N TYR A 246 -11.34 -3.53 -5.60
CA TYR A 246 -9.89 -3.66 -5.51
C TYR A 246 -9.21 -2.83 -6.60
N ALA A 247 -8.36 -1.88 -6.17
CA ALA A 247 -7.56 -1.02 -7.04
C ALA A 247 -8.36 -0.29 -8.14
N TYR A 248 -9.62 0.06 -7.84
CA TYR A 248 -10.49 0.82 -8.75
C TYR A 248 -10.89 0.07 -10.04
N LEU A 249 -10.85 -1.26 -10.00
CA LEU A 249 -11.13 -2.16 -11.13
C LEU A 249 -12.58 -2.67 -11.17
N ALA A 250 -13.47 -2.12 -10.34
CA ALA A 250 -14.90 -2.41 -10.40
C ALA A 250 -15.59 -1.71 -11.59
N PRO A 251 -16.80 -2.16 -11.98
CA PRO A 251 -17.69 -1.38 -12.85
C PRO A 251 -17.97 0.02 -12.29
N ASP A 252 -18.26 0.98 -13.17
CA ASP A 252 -18.34 2.41 -12.83
C ASP A 252 -19.32 2.77 -11.71
N ARG A 253 -20.38 1.98 -11.53
CA ARG A 253 -21.37 2.18 -10.46
C ARG A 253 -20.79 2.05 -9.05
N TYR A 254 -19.67 1.32 -8.88
CA TYR A 254 -19.00 1.17 -7.59
C TYR A 254 -17.96 2.25 -7.34
N ASN A 255 -17.55 2.99 -8.38
CA ASN A 255 -16.48 4.00 -8.36
C ASN A 255 -16.88 5.34 -9.01
N PRO A 256 -18.04 5.91 -8.69
CA PRO A 256 -18.61 6.98 -9.49
C PRO A 256 -17.70 8.22 -9.56
N THR A 257 -16.96 8.54 -8.49
CA THR A 257 -16.05 9.69 -8.45
C THR A 257 -14.85 9.46 -9.36
N LEU A 258 -14.22 8.27 -9.27
CA LEU A 258 -13.00 7.97 -10.01
C LEU A 258 -13.26 7.64 -11.48
N SER A 259 -14.33 6.91 -11.79
CA SER A 259 -14.77 6.67 -13.16
C SER A 259 -15.09 7.98 -13.90
N GLY A 260 -15.51 9.01 -13.17
CA GLY A 260 -15.73 10.36 -13.70
C GLY A 260 -14.48 11.19 -13.96
N PHE A 261 -13.33 10.84 -13.38
CA PHE A 261 -12.17 11.73 -13.27
C PHE A 261 -11.47 12.00 -14.61
N ALA A 262 -11.25 10.98 -15.43
CA ALA A 262 -10.52 11.11 -16.70
C ALA A 262 -11.12 10.20 -17.79
N LYS A 263 -12.38 10.45 -18.15
CA LYS A 263 -13.05 9.71 -19.24
C LYS A 263 -12.34 9.94 -20.58
N PRO A 264 -12.21 8.92 -21.44
CA PRO A 264 -12.74 7.55 -21.30
C PRO A 264 -11.81 6.60 -20.52
N LEU A 265 -10.61 7.02 -20.13
CA LEU A 265 -9.56 6.16 -19.56
C LEU A 265 -9.95 5.54 -18.21
N THR A 266 -10.75 6.23 -17.41
CA THR A 266 -11.20 5.75 -16.10
C THR A 266 -12.47 4.91 -16.13
N LEU A 267 -13.12 4.78 -17.30
CA LEU A 267 -14.33 3.96 -17.43
C LEU A 267 -13.97 2.48 -17.50
N TRP A 268 -14.81 1.63 -16.91
CA TRP A 268 -14.72 0.19 -17.10
C TRP A 268 -15.06 -0.18 -18.57
N PRO A 269 -14.31 -1.08 -19.25
CA PRO A 269 -13.18 -1.88 -18.77
C PRO A 269 -11.79 -1.25 -18.97
N TYR A 270 -11.70 -0.02 -19.50
CA TYR A 270 -10.44 0.67 -19.80
C TYR A 270 -9.64 1.02 -18.54
N ASN A 271 -10.32 1.14 -17.40
CA ASN A 271 -9.70 1.35 -16.10
C ASN A 271 -8.58 0.34 -15.79
N LEU A 272 -8.65 -0.92 -16.25
CA LEU A 272 -7.56 -1.88 -16.11
C LEU A 272 -6.25 -1.35 -16.69
N ILE A 273 -6.26 -0.90 -17.94
CA ILE A 273 -5.06 -0.40 -18.63
C ILE A 273 -4.54 0.86 -17.92
N THR A 274 -5.45 1.76 -17.56
CA THR A 274 -5.13 3.00 -16.85
C THR A 274 -4.42 2.73 -15.53
N TYR A 275 -4.95 1.83 -14.71
CA TYR A 275 -4.34 1.51 -13.42
C TYR A 275 -3.06 0.69 -13.58
N LEU A 276 -2.95 -0.23 -14.54
CA LEU A 276 -1.68 -0.90 -14.86
C LEU A 276 -0.56 0.11 -15.15
N ILE A 277 -0.84 1.14 -15.96
CA ILE A 277 0.10 2.21 -16.28
C ILE A 277 0.41 3.04 -15.02
N LEU A 278 -0.61 3.47 -14.28
CA LEU A 278 -0.46 4.33 -13.10
C LEU A 278 0.36 3.65 -11.99
N PHE A 279 0.09 2.37 -11.70
CA PHE A 279 0.87 1.58 -10.74
C PHE A 279 2.31 1.38 -11.20
N THR A 280 2.53 1.13 -12.49
CA THR A 280 3.89 1.00 -13.06
C THR A 280 4.67 2.30 -12.91
N PHE A 281 4.07 3.41 -13.31
CA PHE A 281 4.70 4.73 -13.24
C PHE A 281 5.02 5.12 -11.79
N THR A 282 4.08 4.91 -10.87
CA THR A 282 4.27 5.24 -9.45
C THR A 282 5.36 4.38 -8.82
N ASN A 283 5.37 3.07 -9.09
CA ASN A 283 6.40 2.16 -8.59
C ASN A 283 7.79 2.51 -9.16
N TRP A 284 7.86 2.88 -10.45
CA TRP A 284 9.08 3.41 -11.06
C TRP A 284 9.57 4.71 -10.41
N LEU A 285 8.66 5.65 -10.15
CA LEU A 285 8.98 6.92 -9.49
C LEU A 285 9.53 6.70 -8.08
N ILE A 286 8.89 5.86 -7.27
CA ILE A 286 9.36 5.51 -5.92
C ILE A 286 10.76 4.88 -5.97
N SER A 287 10.99 4.00 -6.95
CA SER A 287 12.29 3.38 -7.16
C SER A 287 13.38 4.41 -7.48
N ILE A 288 13.07 5.43 -8.29
CA ILE A 288 13.97 6.55 -8.59
C ILE A 288 14.25 7.40 -7.34
N ILE A 289 13.22 7.72 -6.56
CA ILE A 289 13.38 8.49 -5.31
C ILE A 289 14.30 7.72 -4.37
N TYR A 290 14.05 6.42 -4.18
CA TYR A 290 14.90 5.55 -3.35
C TYR A 290 16.36 5.53 -3.84
N TYR A 291 16.59 5.47 -5.16
CA TYR A 291 17.94 5.55 -5.74
C TYR A 291 18.66 6.85 -5.39
N TYR A 292 18.00 8.00 -5.57
CA TYR A 292 18.62 9.28 -5.28
C TYR A 292 18.93 9.46 -3.79
N ILE A 293 18.07 8.93 -2.93
CA ILE A 293 18.30 8.88 -1.49
C ILE A 293 19.55 8.04 -1.18
N ASP A 294 19.67 6.84 -1.75
CA ASP A 294 20.85 5.99 -1.53
C ASP A 294 22.15 6.63 -2.06
N LYS A 295 22.07 7.32 -3.21
CA LYS A 295 23.20 8.08 -3.78
C LYS A 295 23.60 9.25 -2.90
N ALA A 296 22.63 10.04 -2.41
CA ALA A 296 22.89 11.13 -1.47
C ALA A 296 23.55 10.58 -0.20
N PHE A 297 23.12 9.41 0.29
CA PHE A 297 23.70 8.77 1.45
C PHE A 297 25.16 8.41 1.30
N LYS A 298 25.56 7.78 0.19
CA LYS A 298 26.97 7.45 -0.04
C LYS A 298 27.88 8.68 0.03
N LYS A 299 27.39 9.85 -0.39
CA LYS A 299 28.18 11.10 -0.32
C LYS A 299 28.57 11.46 1.11
N TYR A 300 27.67 11.25 2.07
CA TYR A 300 27.89 11.60 3.48
C TYR A 300 28.52 10.47 4.29
N TYR A 301 28.45 9.23 3.80
CA TYR A 301 28.97 8.04 4.48
C TYR A 301 29.80 7.21 3.50
N PRO A 302 31.09 7.52 3.29
CA PRO A 302 31.89 6.96 2.19
C PRO A 302 32.03 5.43 2.21
N TYR A 303 31.97 4.82 3.40
CA TYR A 303 32.01 3.37 3.59
C TYR A 303 30.66 2.68 3.33
N HIS A 304 29.62 3.45 2.99
CA HIS A 304 28.32 2.94 2.56
C HIS A 304 28.44 2.34 1.15
N GLN A 305 28.22 1.03 1.05
CA GLN A 305 28.06 0.37 -0.24
C GLN A 305 26.74 0.83 -0.87
N LEU A 306 26.79 1.32 -2.12
CA LEU A 306 25.58 1.64 -2.87
C LEU A 306 24.76 0.36 -3.05
N ASN A 307 23.53 0.40 -2.60
CA ASN A 307 22.50 -0.53 -3.00
C ASN A 307 21.33 0.34 -3.48
N PRO A 308 21.21 0.60 -4.80
CA PRO A 308 21.56 -0.34 -5.88
C PRO A 308 22.59 0.18 -6.88
N GLU A 309 23.33 -0.75 -7.51
CA GLU A 309 23.99 -0.50 -8.80
C GLU A 309 22.91 -0.25 -9.86
N TRP A 310 22.38 0.97 -9.93
CA TRP A 310 21.57 1.42 -11.06
C TRP A 310 22.50 1.59 -12.26
N ASN A 311 22.93 0.46 -12.80
CA ASN A 311 23.46 0.39 -14.15
C ASN A 311 22.37 0.76 -15.18
N PHE A 312 21.12 1.01 -14.77
CA PHE A 312 20.01 1.40 -15.64
C PHE A 312 20.31 2.62 -16.51
N ILE A 313 20.72 3.77 -15.95
CA ILE A 313 20.98 4.98 -16.77
C ILE A 313 22.17 4.76 -17.71
N ILE A 314 23.22 4.09 -17.23
CA ILE A 314 24.42 3.81 -18.02
C ILE A 314 24.15 2.76 -19.10
N ASN A 315 23.37 1.72 -18.80
CA ASN A 315 23.04 0.63 -19.71
C ASN A 315 21.93 1.01 -20.69
N VAL A 316 20.92 1.78 -20.29
CA VAL A 316 19.95 2.36 -21.22
C VAL A 316 20.67 3.31 -22.17
N LYS A 317 21.52 4.21 -21.67
CA LYS A 317 22.33 5.09 -22.53
C LYS A 317 23.23 4.28 -23.47
N LYS A 318 23.90 3.22 -22.98
CA LYS A 318 24.72 2.31 -23.81
C LYS A 318 23.89 1.53 -24.83
N GLN A 319 22.70 1.02 -24.46
CA GLN A 319 21.81 0.30 -25.37
C GLN A 319 21.21 1.22 -26.42
N PHE A 320 20.82 2.45 -26.04
CA PHE A 320 20.37 3.48 -26.98
C PHE A 320 21.50 3.87 -27.94
N LEU A 321 22.73 4.01 -27.45
CA LEU A 321 23.90 4.23 -28.30
C LEU A 321 24.12 3.06 -29.27
N LYS A 322 24.01 1.81 -28.80
CA LYS A 322 24.14 0.61 -29.64
C LYS A 322 23.04 0.55 -30.71
N CYS A 323 21.78 0.83 -30.36
CA CYS A 323 20.68 0.89 -31.32
C CYS A 323 20.90 2.00 -32.36
N LYS A 324 21.34 3.19 -31.92
CA LYS A 324 21.66 4.30 -32.82
C LYS A 324 22.77 3.94 -33.81
N ILE A 325 23.86 3.31 -33.32
CA ILE A 325 24.99 2.86 -34.15
C ILE A 325 24.55 1.79 -35.16
N TRP A 326 23.68 0.85 -34.74
CA TRP A 326 23.13 -0.17 -35.62
C TRP A 326 22.28 0.43 -36.73
N LEU A 327 21.35 1.35 -36.40
CA LEU A 327 20.50 2.05 -37.36
C LEU A 327 21.28 2.93 -38.35
N THR A 328 22.44 3.45 -37.95
CA THR A 328 23.33 4.21 -38.85
C THR A 328 24.23 3.33 -39.71
N LYS A 329 24.37 2.04 -39.41
CA LYS A 329 25.16 1.08 -40.22
C LYS A 329 24.31 0.28 -41.20
N THR A 330 22.99 0.29 -41.05
CA THR A 330 22.03 -0.42 -41.90
C THR A 330 21.31 0.49 -42.91
N ARG A 331 21.71 1.77 -42.98
CA ARG A 331 21.52 2.66 -44.13
C ARG A 331 22.86 2.80 -44.84
#